data_AF-A0A6B3FXI6-F1
#
_entry.id   AF-A0A6B3FXI6-F1
#
_cell.length_a   1.000
_cell.length_b   1.000
_cell.length_c   1.000
_cell.angle_alpha   90.00
_cell.angle_beta   90.00
_cell.angle_gamma   90.00
#
_symmetry.space_group_name_H-M   'P 1'
#
loop_
_entity.id
_entity.type
_entity.pdbx_description
1 polymer ?
#
loop_
_entity_poly.entity_id
_entity_poly.type
_entity_poly.pdbx_seq_one_letter_code
_entity_poly.pdbx_strand_id
1 'polypeptide(L)'
;LIPVDYASHSAHVETIQGAIATALSGIRPRPADVPFFSTVEPGFSNTTALDADYWYRNLRQTVHFHTAIEQLTESGHTTYIETSAHPVLTYSIEETEGADTTTGTLRRNEGTLTRLLTSAAHLHTHGHTINWPIPPGNQATDLPTYPFQHQHYWINP
;
A
#
# COMPACT_ATOMS: atom_id res chain seq x y z
N LEU A 1 -6.90 16.12 -18.19
CA LEU A 1 -6.93 14.95 -19.10
C LEU A 1 -6.09 13.86 -18.47
N ILE A 2 -6.67 12.69 -18.24
CA ILE A 2 -5.93 11.49 -17.83
C ILE A 2 -5.34 10.91 -19.12
N PRO A 3 -4.03 10.61 -19.20
CA PRO A 3 -3.40 10.09 -20.41
C PRO A 3 -3.77 8.61 -20.61
N VAL A 4 -5.03 8.36 -20.95
CA VAL A 4 -5.61 7.04 -21.23
C VAL A 4 -6.47 7.13 -22.50
N ASP A 5 -6.46 6.09 -23.32
CA ASP A 5 -7.12 5.99 -24.62
C ASP A 5 -8.45 5.21 -24.58
N TYR A 6 -8.92 4.84 -23.38
CA TYR A 6 -10.17 4.11 -23.15
C TYR A 6 -10.92 4.60 -21.90
N ALA A 7 -12.20 4.25 -21.82
CA ALA A 7 -13.10 4.59 -20.71
C ALA A 7 -13.45 3.35 -19.86
N SER A 8 -12.56 2.95 -18.94
CA SER A 8 -12.83 1.89 -17.96
C SER A 8 -13.92 2.31 -16.96
N HIS A 9 -14.42 1.34 -16.17
CA HIS A 9 -15.44 1.55 -15.15
C HIS A 9 -16.73 2.18 -15.69
N SER A 10 -17.04 1.89 -16.96
CA SER A 10 -18.18 2.45 -17.68
C SER A 10 -18.87 1.38 -18.54
N ALA A 11 -20.07 1.68 -19.04
CA ALA A 11 -20.81 0.78 -19.93
C ALA A 11 -20.04 0.38 -21.20
N HIS A 12 -19.05 1.17 -21.64
CA HIS A 12 -18.21 0.82 -22.80
C HIS A 12 -17.48 -0.53 -22.65
N VAL A 13 -17.19 -0.93 -21.41
CA VAL A 13 -16.52 -2.21 -21.09
C VAL A 13 -17.40 -3.42 -21.43
N GLU A 14 -18.72 -3.28 -21.50
CA GLU A 14 -19.63 -4.40 -21.78
C GLU A 14 -19.35 -5.03 -23.15
N THR A 15 -18.84 -4.24 -24.11
CA THR A 15 -18.47 -4.70 -25.46
C THR A 15 -17.38 -5.79 -25.46
N ILE A 16 -16.54 -5.84 -24.42
CA ILE A 16 -15.43 -6.79 -24.30
C ILE A 16 -15.68 -7.87 -23.26
N GLN A 17 -16.87 -7.94 -22.65
CA GLN A 17 -17.18 -8.91 -21.58
C GLN A 17 -16.87 -10.36 -22.00
N GLY A 18 -17.34 -10.78 -23.17
CA GLY A 18 -17.09 -12.14 -23.68
C GLY A 18 -15.61 -12.42 -23.95
N ALA A 19 -14.86 -11.41 -24.40
CA ALA A 19 -13.42 -11.53 -24.62
C ALA A 19 -12.67 -11.70 -23.29
N ILE A 20 -13.04 -10.95 -22.25
CA ILE A 20 -12.48 -11.08 -20.90
C ILE A 20 -12.79 -12.45 -20.31
N ALA A 21 -14.05 -12.91 -20.38
CA ALA A 21 -14.44 -14.23 -19.88
C ALA A 21 -13.64 -15.36 -20.56
N THR A 22 -13.44 -15.26 -21.87
CA THR A 22 -12.63 -16.23 -22.63
C THR A 22 -11.16 -16.18 -22.21
N ALA A 23 -10.58 -14.98 -22.17
CA ALA A 23 -9.17 -14.78 -21.83
C ALA A 23 -8.82 -15.23 -20.41
N LEU A 24 -9.76 -15.11 -19.47
CA LEU A 24 -9.58 -15.45 -18.07
C LEU A 24 -10.15 -16.83 -17.68
N SER A 25 -10.68 -17.60 -18.63
CA SER A 25 -11.32 -18.91 -18.35
C SER A 25 -10.43 -19.93 -17.63
N GLY A 26 -9.10 -19.80 -17.77
CA GLY A 26 -8.12 -20.68 -17.14
C GLY A 26 -7.71 -20.31 -15.71
N ILE A 27 -8.15 -19.16 -15.18
CA ILE A 27 -7.69 -18.72 -13.86
C ILE A 27 -8.29 -19.61 -12.76
N ARG A 28 -7.46 -19.93 -11.76
CA ARG A 28 -7.88 -20.72 -10.59
C ARG A 28 -7.51 -19.96 -9.32
N PRO A 29 -8.43 -19.12 -8.81
CA PRO A 29 -8.20 -18.37 -7.58
C PRO A 29 -7.96 -19.31 -6.39
N ARG A 30 -7.16 -18.87 -5.44
CA ARG A 30 -6.75 -19.65 -4.26
C ARG A 30 -6.92 -18.83 -3.00
N PRO A 31 -7.01 -19.48 -1.82
CA PRO A 31 -6.91 -18.77 -0.54
C PRO A 31 -5.59 -17.99 -0.50
N ALA A 32 -5.67 -16.72 -0.10
CA ALA A 32 -4.52 -15.87 0.14
C ALA A 32 -4.20 -15.86 1.63
N ASP A 33 -2.90 -15.87 1.96
CA ASP A 33 -2.43 -15.73 3.33
C ASP A 33 -2.55 -14.28 3.84
N VAL A 34 -2.58 -13.32 2.91
CA VAL A 34 -2.77 -11.90 3.19
C VAL A 34 -4.22 -11.53 2.88
N PRO A 35 -4.95 -10.87 3.81
CA PRO A 35 -6.31 -10.41 3.55
C PRO A 35 -6.39 -9.51 2.32
N PHE A 36 -7.41 -9.76 1.49
CA PHE A 36 -7.70 -8.93 0.32
C PHE A 36 -8.95 -8.10 0.58
N PHE A 37 -8.79 -6.78 0.60
CA PHE A 37 -9.91 -5.85 0.70
C PHE A 37 -10.29 -5.38 -0.71
N SER A 38 -11.50 -5.71 -1.15
CA SER A 38 -11.97 -5.37 -2.50
C SER A 38 -12.43 -3.92 -2.56
N THR A 39 -12.10 -3.22 -3.64
CA THR A 39 -12.63 -1.88 -3.94
C THR A 39 -13.85 -1.93 -4.87
N VAL A 40 -14.23 -3.12 -5.35
CA VAL A 40 -15.41 -3.32 -6.21
C VAL A 40 -16.63 -3.60 -5.36
N GLU A 41 -16.44 -4.43 -4.35
CA GLU A 41 -17.40 -4.76 -3.30
C GLU A 41 -16.66 -4.49 -1.98
N PRO A 42 -16.72 -3.26 -1.44
CA PRO A 42 -15.99 -2.89 -0.23
C PRO A 42 -16.14 -3.91 0.90
N GLY A 43 -15.01 -4.50 1.29
CA GLY A 43 -14.93 -5.51 2.33
C GLY A 43 -13.82 -6.54 2.09
N PHE A 44 -13.48 -7.26 3.16
CA PHE A 44 -12.59 -8.42 3.06
C PHE A 44 -13.25 -9.51 2.22
N SER A 45 -12.60 -9.87 1.12
CA SER A 45 -13.13 -10.84 0.16
C SER A 45 -12.53 -12.22 0.38
N ASN A 46 -13.34 -13.26 0.15
CA ASN A 46 -12.81 -14.60 -0.05
C ASN A 46 -12.04 -14.65 -1.36
N THR A 47 -10.72 -14.83 -1.30
CA THR A 47 -9.87 -14.78 -2.50
C THR A 47 -10.08 -15.95 -3.46
N THR A 48 -10.77 -17.02 -3.05
CA THR A 48 -11.19 -18.09 -3.97
C THR A 48 -12.30 -17.65 -4.92
N ALA A 49 -12.94 -16.51 -4.67
CA ALA A 49 -13.99 -15.93 -5.51
C ALA A 49 -13.48 -14.87 -6.51
N LEU A 50 -12.15 -14.65 -6.59
CA LEU A 50 -11.55 -13.68 -7.53
C LEU A 50 -11.40 -14.27 -8.94
N ASP A 51 -12.51 -14.80 -9.46
CA ASP A 51 -12.61 -15.47 -10.75
C ASP A 51 -12.74 -14.47 -11.93
N ALA A 52 -12.94 -15.00 -13.14
CA ALA A 52 -13.04 -14.19 -14.35
C ALA A 52 -14.17 -13.16 -14.26
N ASP A 53 -15.28 -13.51 -13.59
CA ASP A 53 -16.42 -12.62 -13.40
C ASP A 53 -16.08 -11.50 -12.40
N TYR A 54 -15.31 -11.79 -11.34
CA TYR A 54 -14.77 -10.75 -10.46
C TYR A 54 -13.91 -9.75 -11.23
N TRP A 55 -12.96 -10.22 -12.06
CA TRP A 55 -12.08 -9.32 -12.81
C TRP A 55 -12.80 -8.51 -13.87
N TYR A 56 -13.84 -9.09 -14.50
CA TYR A 56 -14.74 -8.32 -15.36
C TYR A 56 -15.47 -7.22 -14.57
N ARG A 57 -16.03 -7.56 -13.39
CA ARG A 57 -16.67 -6.56 -12.52
C ARG A 57 -15.69 -5.48 -12.08
N ASN A 58 -14.45 -5.82 -11.76
CA ASN A 58 -13.41 -4.84 -11.43
C ASN A 58 -13.18 -3.83 -12.55
N LEU A 59 -13.13 -4.30 -13.81
CA LEU A 59 -12.97 -3.42 -14.97
C LEU A 59 -14.23 -2.60 -15.27
N ARG A 60 -15.42 -3.15 -15.01
CA ARG A 60 -16.72 -2.57 -15.38
C ARG A 60 -17.30 -1.63 -14.32
N GLN A 61 -17.14 -1.93 -13.04
CA GLN A 61 -17.77 -1.21 -11.94
C GLN A 61 -16.86 -0.10 -11.39
N THR A 62 -17.46 0.83 -10.65
CA THR A 62 -16.75 1.90 -9.96
C THR A 62 -15.73 1.35 -8.96
N VAL A 63 -14.57 1.99 -8.87
CA VAL A 63 -13.58 1.72 -7.82
C VAL A 63 -13.92 2.53 -6.58
N HIS A 64 -14.43 1.87 -5.54
CA HIS A 64 -14.76 2.47 -4.25
C HIS A 64 -13.52 2.62 -3.35
N PHE A 65 -12.50 3.33 -3.83
CA PHE A 65 -11.20 3.43 -3.14
C PHE A 65 -11.30 4.13 -1.78
N HIS A 66 -11.94 5.30 -1.72
CA HIS A 66 -12.08 6.06 -0.48
C HIS A 66 -12.80 5.25 0.60
N THR A 67 -13.94 4.65 0.25
CA THR A 67 -14.69 3.75 1.14
C THR A 67 -13.85 2.57 1.64
N ALA A 68 -12.95 2.03 0.81
CA ALA A 68 -12.05 0.97 1.24
C ALA A 68 -11.03 1.45 2.27
N ILE A 69 -10.44 2.64 2.08
CA ILE A 69 -9.49 3.23 3.03
C ILE A 69 -10.19 3.57 4.35
N GLU A 70 -11.40 4.16 4.31
CA GLU A 70 -12.22 4.44 5.50
C GLU A 70 -12.47 3.16 6.31
N GLN A 71 -13.00 2.10 5.67
CA GLN A 71 -13.31 0.84 6.36
C GLN A 71 -12.05 0.12 6.88
N LEU A 72 -10.93 0.21 6.16
CA LEU A 72 -9.64 -0.30 6.64
C LEU A 72 -9.18 0.49 7.88
N THR A 73 -9.33 1.80 7.88
CA THR A 73 -8.98 2.66 9.02
C THR A 73 -9.85 2.34 10.23
N GLU A 74 -11.16 2.24 10.04
CA GLU A 74 -12.14 1.87 11.08
C GLU A 74 -11.87 0.48 11.67
N SER A 75 -11.30 -0.43 10.89
CA SER A 75 -10.88 -1.77 11.35
C SER A 75 -9.48 -1.80 11.97
N GLY A 76 -8.83 -0.64 12.13
CA GLY A 76 -7.56 -0.49 12.85
C GLY A 76 -6.31 -0.53 11.97
N HIS A 77 -6.45 -0.56 10.64
CA HIS A 77 -5.32 -0.40 9.73
C HIS A 77 -5.00 1.08 9.55
N THR A 78 -3.93 1.58 10.17
CA THR A 78 -3.57 3.00 10.13
C THR A 78 -2.29 3.30 9.35
N THR A 79 -1.62 2.26 8.84
CA THR A 79 -0.39 2.36 8.04
C THR A 79 -0.64 1.91 6.60
N TYR A 80 -0.32 2.78 5.64
CA TYR A 80 -0.54 2.55 4.22
C TYR A 80 0.75 2.68 3.41
N ILE A 81 1.02 1.68 2.56
CA ILE A 81 2.18 1.65 1.67
C ILE A 81 1.69 1.59 0.22
N GLU A 82 1.87 2.66 -0.53
CA GLU A 82 1.60 2.68 -1.97
C GLU A 82 2.77 2.02 -2.73
N THR A 83 2.52 0.81 -3.23
CA THR A 83 3.48 0.04 -4.01
C THR A 83 3.41 0.42 -5.48
N SER A 84 4.01 1.56 -5.83
CA SER A 84 3.97 2.12 -7.19
C SER A 84 5.31 2.73 -7.63
N ALA A 85 5.46 2.93 -8.94
CA ALA A 85 6.63 3.61 -9.54
C ALA A 85 6.66 5.13 -9.22
N HIS A 86 5.52 5.68 -8.81
CA HIS A 86 5.36 7.07 -8.38
C HIS A 86 4.06 7.18 -7.57
N PRO A 87 4.07 7.76 -6.36
CA PRO A 87 2.86 7.89 -5.55
C PRO A 87 1.82 8.74 -6.26
N VAL A 88 0.60 8.23 -6.35
CA VAL A 88 -0.57 8.95 -6.87
C VAL A 88 -1.79 8.86 -5.94
N LEU A 89 -1.77 7.95 -4.97
CA LEU A 89 -2.87 7.71 -4.03
C LEU A 89 -2.55 8.19 -2.60
N THR A 90 -1.28 8.39 -2.24
CA THR A 90 -0.88 8.77 -0.87
C THR A 90 -1.65 9.99 -0.35
N TYR A 91 -1.82 11.03 -1.17
CA TYR A 91 -2.57 12.23 -0.78
C TYR A 91 -4.04 11.90 -0.44
N SER A 92 -4.71 11.11 -1.27
CA SER A 92 -6.10 10.72 -1.03
C SER A 92 -6.28 9.80 0.18
N ILE A 93 -5.24 9.04 0.55
CA ILE A 93 -5.22 8.22 1.77
C ILE A 93 -5.05 9.13 2.99
N GLU A 94 -4.16 10.12 2.94
CA GLU A 94 -3.90 11.08 4.02
C GLU A 94 -5.12 11.97 4.33
N GLU A 95 -6.03 12.15 3.37
CA GLU A 95 -7.31 12.85 3.60
C GLU A 95 -8.32 12.03 4.41
N THR A 96 -8.12 10.72 4.58
CA THR A 96 -8.98 9.88 5.44
C THR A 96 -8.60 10.05 6.91
N GLU A 97 -9.57 10.43 7.74
CA GLU A 97 -9.38 10.55 9.20
C GLU A 97 -8.94 9.22 9.81
N GLY A 98 -7.87 9.23 10.59
CA GLY A 98 -7.31 8.04 11.26
C GLY A 98 -6.19 7.33 10.48
N ALA A 99 -5.88 7.74 9.25
CA ALA A 99 -4.66 7.33 8.58
C ALA A 99 -3.45 7.99 9.26
N ASP A 100 -2.62 7.20 9.95
CA ASP A 100 -1.52 7.67 10.79
C ASP A 100 -0.20 7.78 10.02
N THR A 101 0.12 6.74 9.23
CA THR A 101 1.36 6.69 8.44
C THR A 101 1.07 6.28 7.02
N THR A 102 1.34 7.16 6.06
CA THR A 102 1.23 6.86 4.63
C THR A 102 2.58 7.04 3.94
N THR A 103 2.96 6.12 3.06
CA THR A 103 4.19 6.26 2.28
C THR A 103 4.06 5.68 0.88
N GLY A 104 4.75 6.30 -0.09
CA GLY A 104 4.94 5.72 -1.42
C GLY A 104 6.26 4.94 -1.53
N THR A 105 6.38 4.07 -2.53
CA THR A 105 7.57 3.22 -2.69
C THR A 105 8.67 3.88 -3.52
N LEU A 106 8.36 4.25 -4.77
CA LEU A 106 9.29 4.92 -5.69
C LEU A 106 8.76 6.27 -6.12
N ARG A 107 9.60 7.08 -6.78
CA ARG A 107 9.19 8.35 -7.37
C ARG A 107 9.69 8.42 -8.81
N ARG A 108 8.94 9.09 -9.69
CA ARG A 108 9.33 9.34 -11.07
C ARG A 108 10.75 9.93 -11.12
N ASN A 109 11.60 9.38 -11.98
CA ASN A 109 13.02 9.75 -12.12
C ASN A 109 13.91 9.41 -10.91
N GLU A 110 13.41 8.64 -9.95
CA GLU A 110 14.13 8.22 -8.73
C GLU A 110 14.02 6.71 -8.50
N GLY A 111 14.11 5.89 -9.56
CA GLY A 111 14.04 4.42 -9.49
C GLY A 111 15.29 3.76 -8.89
N THR A 112 15.77 4.26 -7.76
CA THR A 112 17.03 3.86 -7.11
C THR A 112 16.80 3.13 -5.79
N LEU A 113 17.79 2.34 -5.37
CA LEU A 113 17.78 1.74 -4.03
C LEU A 113 17.70 2.80 -2.93
N THR A 114 18.36 3.94 -3.10
CA THR A 114 18.29 5.07 -2.16
C THR A 114 16.87 5.56 -1.94
N ARG A 115 16.08 5.70 -3.02
CA ARG A 115 14.66 6.09 -2.92
C ARG A 115 13.85 5.06 -2.15
N LEU A 116 14.02 3.78 -2.46
CA LEU A 116 13.36 2.69 -1.74
C LEU A 116 13.72 2.71 -0.24
N LEU A 117 15.00 2.82 0.09
CA LEU A 117 15.47 2.87 1.47
C LEU A 117 15.01 4.14 2.20
N THR A 118 14.83 5.25 1.49
CA THR A 118 14.26 6.48 2.08
C THR A 118 12.78 6.28 2.43
N SER A 119 12.00 5.55 1.61
CA SER A 119 10.63 5.18 1.95
C SER A 119 10.56 4.17 3.10
N ALA A 120 11.50 3.22 3.17
CA ALA A 120 11.64 2.33 4.33
C ALA A 120 12.03 3.12 5.60
N ALA A 121 12.90 4.12 5.48
CA ALA A 121 13.28 5.00 6.59
C ALA A 121 12.09 5.82 7.10
N HIS A 122 11.21 6.26 6.21
CA HIS A 122 9.96 6.90 6.60
C HIS A 122 9.13 5.99 7.50
N LEU A 123 8.92 4.72 7.12
CA LEU A 123 8.23 3.76 7.99
C LEU A 123 8.96 3.57 9.33
N HIS A 124 10.29 3.47 9.30
CA HIS A 124 11.10 3.31 10.50
C HIS A 124 10.96 4.47 11.49
N THR A 125 10.97 5.71 11.01
CA THR A 125 10.80 6.90 11.86
C THR A 125 9.37 7.05 12.41
N HIS A 126 8.41 6.31 11.85
CA HIS A 126 7.03 6.22 12.34
C HIS A 126 6.78 4.93 13.14
N GLY A 127 7.84 4.31 13.68
CA GLY A 127 7.72 3.21 14.63
C GLY A 127 7.66 1.80 14.02
N HIS A 128 7.76 1.67 12.70
CA HIS A 128 7.81 0.35 12.07
C HIS A 128 9.20 -0.28 12.13
N THR A 129 9.24 -1.58 12.39
CA THR A 129 10.50 -2.34 12.37
C THR A 129 10.89 -2.65 10.93
N ILE A 130 12.10 -2.26 10.53
CA ILE A 130 12.67 -2.54 9.22
C ILE A 130 13.90 -3.44 9.40
N ASN A 131 13.92 -4.56 8.68
CA ASN A 131 15.10 -5.41 8.56
C ASN A 131 16.05 -4.77 7.54
N TRP A 132 16.93 -3.89 8.02
CA TRP A 132 17.85 -3.15 7.16
C TRP A 132 18.83 -4.07 6.43
N PRO A 133 19.06 -3.87 5.12
CA PRO A 133 20.06 -4.65 4.39
C PRO A 133 21.44 -4.27 4.89
N ILE A 134 22.20 -5.26 5.37
CA ILE A 134 23.60 -5.09 5.77
C ILE A 134 24.47 -5.59 4.61
N PRO A 135 25.28 -4.72 3.97
CA PRO A 135 26.21 -5.14 2.94
C PRO A 135 27.18 -6.21 3.47
N PRO A 136 27.50 -7.25 2.67
CA PRO A 136 28.49 -8.24 3.06
C PRO A 136 29.86 -7.60 3.27
N GLY A 137 30.58 -8.04 4.30
CA GLY A 137 31.92 -7.53 4.64
C GLY A 137 31.93 -6.33 5.59
N ASN A 138 30.77 -5.82 6.00
CA ASN A 138 30.70 -4.79 7.03
C ASN A 138 30.96 -5.38 8.42
N GLN A 139 31.94 -4.82 9.13
CA GLN A 139 32.16 -5.09 10.55
C GLN A 139 31.53 -3.99 11.39
N ALA A 140 31.01 -4.36 12.57
CA ALA A 140 30.55 -3.37 13.54
C ALA A 140 31.75 -2.49 13.95
N THR A 141 31.53 -1.17 13.98
CA THR A 141 32.50 -0.19 14.46
C THR A 141 31.94 0.50 15.71
N ASP A 142 32.83 1.01 16.55
CA ASP A 142 32.43 1.80 17.71
C ASP A 142 31.73 3.09 17.25
N LEU A 143 30.61 3.39 17.90
CA LEU A 143 29.82 4.61 17.73
C LEU A 143 29.74 5.35 19.07
N PRO A 144 29.51 6.68 19.07
CA PRO A 144 29.22 7.40 20.29
C PRO A 144 28.09 6.74 21.09
N THR A 145 28.20 6.77 22.41
CA THR A 145 27.13 6.30 23.31
C THR A 145 25.93 7.25 23.27
N TYR A 146 24.80 6.81 23.85
CA TYR A 146 23.58 7.59 23.90
C TYR A 146 23.82 8.97 24.55
N PRO A 147 23.46 10.09 23.88
CA PRO A 147 23.61 11.43 24.43
C PRO A 147 22.50 11.72 25.45
N PHE A 148 22.69 11.26 26.69
CA PHE A 148 21.73 11.45 27.79
C PHE A 148 21.37 12.94 27.98
N GLN A 149 20.06 13.21 28.06
CA GLN A 149 19.51 14.54 28.35
C GLN A 149 19.40 14.72 29.87
N HIS A 150 20.50 15.13 30.50
CA HIS A 150 20.61 15.18 31.96
C HIS A 150 19.71 16.24 32.60
N GLN A 151 19.12 15.88 33.74
CA GLN A 151 18.50 16.80 34.69
C GLN A 151 19.14 16.58 36.07
N HIS A 152 19.22 17.66 36.86
CA HIS A 152 19.79 17.58 38.20
C HIS A 152 18.74 17.08 39.19
N TYR A 153 18.96 15.89 39.76
CA TYR A 153 18.11 15.30 40.79
C TYR A 153 18.87 15.19 42.10
N TRP A 154 18.33 15.79 43.16
CA TRP A 154 18.89 15.73 44.52
C TRP A 154 17.75 15.68 45.54
N ILE A 155 17.89 14.84 46.57
CA ILE A 155 16.94 14.79 47.69
C ILE A 155 17.38 15.83 48.71
N ASN A 156 16.52 16.79 49.01
CA ASN A 156 16.77 17.73 50.11
C ASN A 156 16.47 17.04 51.46
N PRO A 157 17.21 17.37 52.53
CA PRO A 157 17.01 16.80 53.87
C PRO A 157 15.59 16.94 54.40
#